data_AF-B4WQB0-F1
#
_entry.id   AF-B4WQB0-F1
#
_cell.length_a   1.000
_cell.length_b   1.000
_cell.length_c   1.000
_cell.angle_alpha   90.00
_cell.angle_beta   90.00
_cell.angle_gamma   90.00
#
_symmetry.space_group_name_H-M   'P 1'
#
loop_
_entity.id
_entity.type
_entity.pdbx_description
1 polymer ?
#
loop_
_entity_poly.entity_id
_entity_poly.type
_entity_poly.pdbx_seq_one_letter_code
_entity_poly.pdbx_strand_id
1 'polypeptide(L)'
;MHTYCSDGKLAPSELMEQAVKIGLRGIAITDHHTIKGYSQAKAWMEDWRWHNPSPWRRNPKPGAKNLPKVWTGIEITSFLAETDVHILGYAFKPTHEAIRPYTRGAAPRGQAREATNVIRAIQSAGGIAILAHPVRYRTDEELLIRAAFELGIDGVETYYAYDNPKVWRPSPGKTERVAALAKELDLLSSCGTDTHGKTITRRL
;
A
#
# COMPACT_ATOMS: atom_id res chain seq x y z
N MET A 1 2.91 0.54 3.52
CA MET A 1 3.97 0.92 4.47
C MET A 1 3.59 2.24 5.12
N HIS A 2 3.88 2.41 6.40
CA HIS A 2 3.41 3.55 7.18
C HIS A 2 4.54 4.48 7.62
N THR A 3 4.21 5.75 7.78
CA THR A 3 5.10 6.82 8.26
C THR A 3 4.49 7.52 9.46
N TYR A 4 5.22 8.46 10.08
CA TYR A 4 4.67 9.33 11.13
C TYR A 4 3.49 10.21 10.67
N CYS A 5 3.15 10.22 9.38
CA CYS A 5 1.94 10.87 8.91
C CYS A 5 0.65 10.13 9.32
N SER A 6 0.78 8.88 9.78
CA SER A 6 -0.27 8.11 10.45
C SER A 6 0.26 7.53 11.76
N ASP A 7 0.70 6.28 11.78
CA ASP A 7 1.13 5.53 12.96
C ASP A 7 2.47 4.78 12.79
N GLY A 8 3.16 4.99 11.67
CA GLY A 8 4.51 4.47 11.43
C GLY A 8 5.59 5.25 12.19
N LYS A 9 6.81 4.66 12.26
CA LYS A 9 7.96 5.21 13.00
C LYS A 9 9.07 5.82 12.14
N LEU A 10 8.80 6.07 10.86
CA LEU A 10 9.75 6.70 9.95
C LEU A 10 9.15 8.00 9.42
N ALA A 11 10.00 9.02 9.30
CA ALA A 11 9.70 10.13 8.43
C ALA A 11 9.66 9.65 6.97
N PRO A 12 8.84 10.25 6.10
CA PRO A 12 8.82 9.90 4.68
C PRO A 12 10.20 9.96 4.01
N SER A 13 11.06 10.90 4.39
CA SER A 13 12.45 10.98 3.91
C SER A 13 13.30 9.77 4.32
N GLU A 14 13.26 9.38 5.59
CA GLU A 14 14.02 8.22 6.11
C GLU A 14 13.55 6.91 5.44
N LEU A 15 12.24 6.78 5.19
CA LEU A 15 11.69 5.65 4.44
C LEU A 15 12.21 5.64 3.00
N MET A 16 12.23 6.79 2.33
CA MET A 16 12.74 6.92 0.96
C MET A 16 14.24 6.63 0.86
N GLU A 17 15.05 7.08 1.83
CA GLU A 17 16.47 6.76 1.91
C GLU A 17 16.71 5.25 2.03
N GLN A 18 15.93 4.55 2.86
CA GLN A 18 15.99 3.10 2.96
C GLN A 18 15.57 2.42 1.65
N ALA A 19 14.52 2.90 0.99
CA ALA A 19 14.04 2.37 -0.28
C ALA A 19 15.12 2.48 -1.38
N VAL A 20 15.79 3.62 -1.47
CA VAL A 20 16.93 3.85 -2.38
C VAL A 20 18.13 2.97 -2.01
N LYS A 21 18.43 2.83 -0.71
CA LYS A 21 19.55 1.99 -0.22
C LYS A 21 19.36 0.52 -0.57
N ILE A 22 18.15 0.00 -0.47
CA ILE A 22 17.81 -1.41 -0.77
C ILE A 22 17.59 -1.63 -2.28
N GLY A 23 17.46 -0.56 -3.07
CA GLY A 23 17.31 -0.65 -4.51
C GLY A 23 15.89 -1.03 -4.95
N LEU A 24 14.86 -0.60 -4.22
CA LEU A 24 13.48 -0.81 -4.64
C LEU A 24 13.23 -0.15 -6.00
N ARG A 25 12.52 -0.85 -6.90
CA ARG A 25 12.11 -0.30 -8.19
C ARG A 25 10.88 0.60 -8.08
N GLY A 26 10.01 0.32 -7.10
CA GLY A 26 8.81 1.09 -6.83
C GLY A 26 8.33 0.88 -5.41
N ILE A 27 7.54 1.82 -4.93
CA ILE A 27 7.01 1.86 -3.57
C ILE A 27 5.69 2.64 -3.53
N ALA A 28 4.84 2.30 -2.56
CA ALA A 28 3.68 3.09 -2.16
C ALA A 28 3.71 3.25 -0.64
N ILE A 29 3.55 4.50 -0.18
CA ILE A 29 3.30 4.81 1.23
C ILE A 29 1.78 4.77 1.40
N THR A 30 1.31 3.96 2.34
CA THR A 30 -0.12 3.66 2.53
C THR A 30 -0.55 4.05 3.94
N ASP A 31 -0.19 5.26 4.37
CA ASP A 31 -0.59 5.78 5.67
C ASP A 31 -2.12 5.68 5.88
N HIS A 32 -2.55 5.45 7.12
CA HIS A 32 -3.96 5.40 7.46
C HIS A 32 -4.67 6.74 7.16
N HIS A 33 -5.60 6.68 6.21
CA HIS A 33 -6.58 7.73 5.89
C HIS A 33 -5.97 9.08 5.48
N THR A 34 -4.75 9.05 4.95
CA THR A 34 -4.01 10.26 4.56
C THR A 34 -3.01 9.95 3.46
N ILE A 35 -2.70 10.97 2.66
CA ILE A 35 -1.65 10.92 1.63
C ILE A 35 -0.48 11.86 1.95
N LYS A 36 -0.39 12.32 3.21
CA LYS A 36 0.69 13.24 3.64
C LYS A 36 2.06 12.61 3.47
N GLY A 37 2.24 11.32 3.82
CA GLY A 37 3.52 10.63 3.64
C GLY A 37 3.92 10.53 2.18
N TYR A 38 2.98 10.18 1.29
CA TYR A 38 3.19 10.24 -0.16
C TYR A 38 3.63 11.63 -0.63
N SER A 39 2.94 12.69 -0.17
CA SER A 39 3.21 14.07 -0.60
C SER A 39 4.61 14.53 -0.18
N GLN A 40 5.01 14.21 1.06
CA GLN A 40 6.35 14.51 1.57
C GLN A 40 7.43 13.68 0.86
N ALA A 41 7.18 12.40 0.59
CA ALA A 41 8.10 11.57 -0.18
C ALA A 41 8.28 12.08 -1.62
N LYS A 42 7.21 12.55 -2.26
CA LYS A 42 7.27 13.16 -3.58
C LYS A 42 8.12 14.44 -3.56
N ALA A 43 7.91 15.33 -2.60
CA ALA A 43 8.72 16.54 -2.44
C ALA A 43 10.20 16.20 -2.18
N TRP A 44 10.47 15.20 -1.33
CA TRP A 44 11.83 14.70 -1.09
C TRP A 44 12.49 14.18 -2.37
N MET A 45 11.76 13.49 -3.26
CA MET A 45 12.31 13.04 -4.55
C MET A 45 12.65 14.19 -5.49
N GLU A 46 11.83 15.24 -5.51
CA GLU A 46 12.07 16.44 -6.32
C GLU A 46 13.35 17.15 -5.85
N ASP A 47 13.51 17.32 -4.53
CA ASP A 47 14.72 17.84 -3.91
C ASP A 47 15.96 16.96 -4.18
N TRP A 48 15.83 15.64 -4.02
CA TRP A 48 16.92 14.71 -4.28
C TRP A 48 17.40 14.79 -5.72
N ARG A 49 16.49 14.92 -6.69
CA ARG A 49 16.82 15.06 -8.13
C ARG A 49 17.52 16.38 -8.43
N TRP A 50 17.13 17.46 -7.76
CA TRP A 50 17.79 18.76 -7.87
C TRP A 50 19.25 18.70 -7.40
N HIS A 51 19.50 18.02 -6.28
CA HIS A 51 20.84 17.85 -5.70
C HIS A 51 21.68 16.72 -6.32
N ASN A 52 21.05 15.81 -7.06
CA ASN A 52 21.69 14.69 -7.76
C ASN A 52 21.29 14.69 -9.24
N PRO A 53 21.60 15.77 -10.00
CA PRO A 53 21.24 15.83 -11.40
C PRO A 53 21.93 14.69 -12.13
N SER A 54 21.14 13.90 -12.87
CA SER A 54 21.71 12.87 -13.74
C SER A 54 22.59 13.59 -14.78
N PRO A 55 23.91 13.36 -14.82
CA PRO A 55 24.66 13.79 -15.98
C PRO A 55 24.12 12.94 -17.12
N TRP A 56 23.55 13.57 -18.15
CA TRP A 56 23.15 12.91 -19.40
C TRP A 56 24.32 12.04 -19.87
N ARG A 57 24.30 10.76 -19.48
CA ARG A 57 25.38 9.80 -19.75
C ARG A 57 24.69 8.59 -20.33
N ARG A 58 24.99 8.35 -21.61
CA ARG A 58 24.69 7.12 -22.36
C ARG A 58 25.14 5.83 -21.66
N ASN A 59 25.93 5.93 -20.57
CA ASN A 59 26.34 4.84 -19.70
C ASN A 59 26.21 5.27 -18.23
N PRO A 60 25.22 4.79 -17.46
CA PRO A 60 25.17 5.02 -16.02
C PRO A 60 26.44 4.44 -15.37
N LYS A 61 27.02 5.16 -14.39
CA LYS A 61 28.14 4.62 -13.61
C LYS A 61 27.69 3.31 -12.92
N PRO A 62 28.50 2.25 -12.92
CA PRO A 62 28.23 1.07 -12.09
C PRO A 62 28.01 1.50 -10.64
N GLY A 63 26.83 1.22 -10.08
CA GLY A 63 26.46 1.62 -8.71
C GLY A 63 25.65 2.91 -8.56
N ALA A 64 25.25 3.58 -9.66
CA ALA A 64 24.26 4.66 -9.58
C ALA A 64 22.93 4.12 -9.02
N LYS A 65 22.52 4.60 -7.84
CA LYS A 65 21.25 4.23 -7.22
C LYS A 65 20.12 4.95 -7.94
N ASN A 66 19.22 4.18 -8.55
CA ASN A 66 18.00 4.72 -9.14
C ASN A 66 16.98 5.03 -8.04
N LEU A 67 16.27 6.16 -8.19
CA LEU A 67 15.13 6.45 -7.34
C LEU A 67 14.00 5.45 -7.62
N PRO A 68 13.33 4.90 -6.59
CA PRO A 68 12.14 4.09 -6.79
C PRO A 68 11.02 4.94 -7.41
N LYS A 69 10.17 4.32 -8.23
CA LYS A 69 8.89 4.94 -8.60
C LYS A 69 7.99 5.02 -7.38
N VAL A 70 7.58 6.22 -6.98
CA VAL A 70 6.62 6.42 -5.88
C VAL A 70 5.22 6.57 -6.45
N TRP A 71 4.33 5.66 -6.06
CA TRP A 71 2.91 5.72 -6.40
C TRP A 71 2.11 6.33 -5.25
N THR A 72 1.00 6.98 -5.57
CA THR A 72 -0.01 7.32 -4.55
C THR A 72 -0.46 6.04 -3.87
N GLY A 73 -0.57 6.11 -2.55
CA GLY A 73 -0.96 5.01 -1.68
C GLY A 73 -1.78 5.54 -0.52
N ILE A 74 -2.71 4.73 -0.02
CA ILE A 74 -3.48 4.97 1.19
C ILE A 74 -3.99 3.65 1.77
N GLU A 75 -4.15 3.56 3.08
CA GLU A 75 -4.87 2.47 3.74
C GLU A 75 -6.15 3.01 4.39
N ILE A 76 -7.30 2.46 4.01
CA ILE A 76 -8.62 2.92 4.43
C ILE A 76 -9.29 1.82 5.25
N THR A 77 -9.67 2.15 6.49
CA THR A 77 -10.49 1.27 7.32
C THR A 77 -11.88 1.22 6.73
N SER A 78 -12.40 0.01 6.62
CA SER A 78 -13.61 -0.30 5.88
C SER A 78 -14.38 -1.43 6.55
N PHE A 79 -15.66 -1.58 6.25
CA PHE A 79 -16.49 -2.67 6.74
C PHE A 79 -16.87 -3.60 5.58
N LEU A 80 -16.65 -4.89 5.76
CA LEU A 80 -16.89 -5.94 4.77
C LEU A 80 -17.24 -7.23 5.49
N ALA A 81 -18.34 -7.90 5.09
CA ALA A 81 -18.77 -9.19 5.66
C ALA A 81 -18.66 -9.21 7.20
N GLU A 82 -19.32 -8.23 7.84
CA GLU A 82 -19.37 -8.07 9.30
C GLU A 82 -18.02 -7.86 9.99
N THR A 83 -16.99 -7.51 9.21
CA THR A 83 -15.60 -7.40 9.66
C THR A 83 -15.05 -6.02 9.33
N ASP A 84 -14.40 -5.37 10.30
CA ASP A 84 -13.56 -4.22 10.01
C ASP A 84 -12.29 -4.70 9.31
N VAL A 85 -12.15 -4.32 8.05
CA VAL A 85 -11.03 -4.64 7.16
C VAL A 85 -10.32 -3.37 6.72
N HIS A 86 -9.19 -3.54 6.05
CA HIS A 86 -8.45 -2.45 5.43
C HIS A 86 -8.43 -2.66 3.92
N ILE A 87 -8.67 -1.58 3.19
CA ILE A 87 -8.55 -1.53 1.73
C ILE A 87 -7.43 -0.57 1.38
N LEU A 88 -6.45 -1.08 0.63
CA LEU A 88 -5.34 -0.30 0.10
C LEU A 88 -5.79 0.33 -1.22
N GLY A 89 -5.53 1.62 -1.39
CA GLY A 89 -5.70 2.32 -2.66
C GLY A 89 -4.36 2.65 -3.27
N TYR A 90 -4.13 2.30 -4.54
CA TYR A 90 -2.90 2.58 -5.26
C TYR A 90 -3.11 3.38 -6.54
N ALA A 91 -2.12 4.19 -6.92
CA ALA A 91 -2.03 4.87 -8.22
C ALA A 91 -3.20 5.81 -8.58
N PHE A 92 -4.09 6.12 -7.64
CA PHE A 92 -5.20 7.05 -7.82
C PHE A 92 -4.71 8.51 -7.95
N LYS A 93 -5.51 9.35 -8.61
CA LYS A 93 -5.29 10.80 -8.67
C LYS A 93 -5.61 11.42 -7.30
N PRO A 94 -4.62 12.00 -6.59
CA PRO A 94 -4.81 12.45 -5.20
C PRO A 94 -5.72 13.66 -5.07
N THR A 95 -5.95 14.39 -6.17
CA THR A 95 -6.84 15.56 -6.23
C THR A 95 -8.26 15.21 -6.66
N HIS A 96 -8.58 13.94 -6.92
CA HIS A 96 -9.91 13.53 -7.33
C HIS A 96 -10.92 13.69 -6.18
N GLU A 97 -12.13 14.15 -6.49
CA GLU A 97 -13.13 14.45 -5.45
C GLU A 97 -13.61 13.19 -4.70
N ALA A 98 -13.71 12.05 -5.40
CA ALA A 98 -14.19 10.80 -4.84
C ALA A 98 -13.32 10.29 -3.67
N ILE A 99 -11.99 10.50 -3.73
CA ILE A 99 -11.07 10.04 -2.67
C ILE A 99 -10.90 11.08 -1.55
N ARG A 100 -11.36 12.31 -1.76
CA ARG A 100 -11.22 13.43 -0.81
C ARG A 100 -11.80 13.16 0.59
N PRO A 101 -12.93 12.43 0.77
CA PRO A 101 -13.43 12.08 2.10
C PRO A 101 -12.45 11.22 2.91
N TYR A 102 -11.65 10.40 2.23
CA TYR A 102 -10.80 9.36 2.84
C TYR A 102 -9.37 9.83 3.15
N THR A 103 -8.98 11.02 2.72
CA THR A 103 -7.61 11.56 2.83
C THR A 103 -7.45 12.59 3.95
N ARG A 104 -8.42 12.68 4.87
CA ARG A 104 -8.52 13.73 5.90
C ARG A 104 -7.86 13.38 7.24
N GLY A 105 -7.24 12.21 7.35
CA GLY A 105 -6.59 11.70 8.56
C GLY A 105 -7.53 11.08 9.58
N ALA A 106 -8.79 10.83 9.22
CA ALA A 106 -9.79 10.19 10.09
C ALA A 106 -10.45 9.02 9.37
N ALA A 107 -10.73 7.96 10.13
CA ALA A 107 -11.42 6.78 9.60
C ALA A 107 -12.83 7.17 9.11
N PRO A 108 -13.28 6.64 7.97
CA PRO A 108 -14.64 6.87 7.48
C PRO A 108 -15.67 6.28 8.45
N ARG A 109 -16.88 6.85 8.45
CA ARG A 109 -17.99 6.44 9.34
C ARG A 109 -19.28 6.29 8.53
N GLY A 110 -20.24 5.57 9.11
CA GLY A 110 -21.53 5.31 8.46
C GLY A 110 -21.33 4.70 7.07
N GLN A 111 -22.13 5.13 6.09
CA GLN A 111 -22.04 4.58 4.73
C GLN A 111 -20.66 4.73 4.09
N ALA A 112 -19.88 5.78 4.43
CA ALA A 112 -18.57 5.98 3.82
C ALA A 112 -17.57 4.86 4.17
N ARG A 113 -17.79 4.13 5.28
CA ARG A 113 -16.93 3.02 5.71
C ARG A 113 -17.24 1.72 4.95
N GLU A 114 -18.38 1.61 4.28
CA GLU A 114 -18.75 0.37 3.60
C GLU A 114 -17.78 0.09 2.45
N ALA A 115 -17.29 -1.15 2.35
CA ALA A 115 -16.26 -1.54 1.37
C ALA A 115 -16.63 -1.17 -0.05
N THR A 116 -17.89 -1.31 -0.44
CA THR A 116 -18.39 -0.91 -1.76
C THR A 116 -18.10 0.56 -2.07
N ASN A 117 -18.25 1.45 -1.08
CA ASN A 117 -18.02 2.88 -1.27
C ASN A 117 -16.53 3.21 -1.30
N VAL A 118 -15.73 2.54 -0.47
CA VAL A 118 -14.26 2.70 -0.46
C VAL A 118 -13.66 2.24 -1.80
N ILE A 119 -14.04 1.06 -2.29
CA ILE A 119 -13.59 0.49 -3.57
C ILE A 119 -13.95 1.46 -4.71
N ARG A 120 -15.22 1.87 -4.81
CA ARG A 120 -15.69 2.80 -5.84
C ARG A 120 -14.96 4.14 -5.80
N ALA A 121 -14.66 4.66 -4.61
CA ALA A 121 -13.95 5.93 -4.47
C ALA A 121 -12.52 5.86 -5.02
N ILE A 122 -11.81 4.77 -4.74
CA ILE A 122 -10.45 4.52 -5.26
C ILE A 122 -10.49 4.38 -6.79
N GLN A 123 -11.38 3.54 -7.31
CA GLN A 123 -11.51 3.27 -8.75
C GLN A 123 -11.96 4.51 -9.53
N SER A 124 -12.92 5.28 -9.00
CA SER A 124 -13.36 6.55 -9.62
C SER A 124 -12.22 7.57 -9.68
N ALA A 125 -11.27 7.52 -8.75
CA ALA A 125 -10.07 8.34 -8.78
C ALA A 125 -8.98 7.79 -9.74
N GLY A 126 -9.28 6.74 -10.51
CA GLY A 126 -8.37 6.07 -11.44
C GLY A 126 -7.36 5.14 -10.77
N GLY A 127 -7.60 4.77 -9.51
CA GLY A 127 -6.73 3.89 -8.75
C GLY A 127 -7.16 2.42 -8.78
N ILE A 128 -6.38 1.62 -8.05
CA ILE A 128 -6.58 0.17 -7.86
C ILE A 128 -6.87 -0.06 -6.38
N ALA A 129 -7.97 -0.74 -6.08
CA ALA A 129 -8.38 -1.13 -4.74
C ALA A 129 -7.95 -2.57 -4.43
N ILE A 130 -7.28 -2.77 -3.28
CA ILE A 130 -6.73 -4.07 -2.87
C ILE A 130 -7.15 -4.39 -1.44
N LEU A 131 -7.68 -5.60 -1.18
CA LEU A 131 -7.95 -6.06 0.17
C LEU A 131 -6.63 -6.32 0.91
N ALA A 132 -6.38 -5.61 2.00
CA ALA A 132 -5.15 -5.72 2.76
C ALA A 132 -5.14 -7.00 3.61
N HIS A 133 -3.97 -7.63 3.73
CA HIS A 133 -3.62 -8.69 4.70
C HIS A 133 -4.78 -9.58 5.18
N PRO A 134 -5.53 -10.26 4.28
CA PRO A 134 -6.81 -10.92 4.61
C PRO A 134 -6.73 -11.98 5.71
N VAL A 135 -5.57 -12.61 5.90
CA VAL A 135 -5.36 -13.65 6.95
C VAL A 135 -5.08 -13.04 8.34
N ARG A 136 -5.12 -11.69 8.49
CA ARG A 136 -5.00 -11.03 9.81
C ARG A 136 -6.34 -10.93 10.55
N TYR A 137 -7.45 -11.01 9.84
CA TYR A 137 -8.77 -10.85 10.42
C TYR A 137 -9.20 -12.12 11.18
N ARG A 138 -10.20 -11.97 12.05
CA ARG A 138 -10.81 -13.11 12.75
C ARG A 138 -11.73 -13.92 11.83
N THR A 139 -12.19 -13.28 10.77
CA THR A 139 -13.05 -13.85 9.74
C THR A 139 -12.18 -14.59 8.73
N ASP A 140 -12.71 -15.69 8.22
CA ASP A 140 -12.07 -16.54 7.22
C ASP A 140 -11.62 -15.73 5.99
N GLU A 141 -10.38 -15.94 5.54
CA GLU A 141 -9.81 -15.18 4.42
C GLU A 141 -10.55 -15.42 3.10
N GLU A 142 -11.06 -16.63 2.86
CA GLU A 142 -11.76 -16.95 1.63
C GLU A 142 -13.12 -16.23 1.58
N LEU A 143 -13.85 -16.21 2.69
CA LEU A 143 -15.09 -15.45 2.80
C LEU A 143 -14.86 -13.96 2.51
N LEU A 144 -13.82 -13.35 3.10
CA LEU A 144 -13.52 -11.94 2.89
C LEU A 144 -13.10 -11.64 1.45
N ILE A 145 -12.26 -12.48 0.85
CA ILE A 145 -11.78 -12.28 -0.52
C ILE A 145 -12.94 -12.42 -1.51
N ARG A 146 -13.79 -13.44 -1.36
CA ARG A 146 -14.98 -13.61 -2.21
C ARG A 146 -15.97 -12.46 -2.01
N ALA A 147 -16.21 -12.04 -0.77
CA ALA A 147 -17.07 -10.87 -0.50
C ALA A 147 -16.53 -9.59 -1.14
N ALA A 148 -15.22 -9.36 -1.13
CA ALA A 148 -14.60 -8.21 -1.79
C ALA A 148 -14.69 -8.32 -3.32
N PHE A 149 -14.52 -9.52 -3.88
CA PHE A 149 -14.66 -9.80 -5.31
C PHE A 149 -16.08 -9.48 -5.82
N GLU A 150 -17.12 -9.89 -5.09
CA GLU A 150 -18.52 -9.57 -5.44
C GLU A 150 -18.81 -8.05 -5.44
N LEU A 151 -18.01 -7.26 -4.71
CA LEU A 151 -18.09 -5.80 -4.72
C LEU A 151 -17.27 -5.14 -5.84
N GLY A 152 -16.57 -5.93 -6.65
CA GLY A 152 -15.73 -5.48 -7.75
C GLY A 152 -14.37 -4.94 -7.32
N ILE A 153 -13.77 -5.47 -6.25
CA ILE A 153 -12.40 -5.14 -5.88
C ILE A 153 -11.40 -5.59 -6.96
N ASP A 154 -10.30 -4.86 -7.14
CA ASP A 154 -9.31 -5.16 -8.19
C ASP A 154 -8.30 -6.24 -7.79
N GLY A 155 -8.10 -6.45 -6.49
CA GLY A 155 -7.10 -7.41 -6.02
C GLY A 155 -7.04 -7.63 -4.51
N VAL A 156 -6.03 -8.42 -4.12
CA VAL A 156 -5.77 -8.83 -2.74
C VAL A 156 -4.27 -8.82 -2.43
N GLU A 157 -3.92 -8.48 -1.19
CA GLU A 157 -2.56 -8.57 -0.71
C GLU A 157 -2.16 -10.03 -0.44
N THR A 158 -1.51 -10.63 -1.43
CA THR A 158 -1.13 -12.04 -1.43
C THR A 158 0.14 -12.31 -0.64
N TYR A 159 1.19 -11.51 -0.86
CA TYR A 159 2.50 -11.75 -0.27
C TYR A 159 2.67 -10.89 0.99
N TYR A 160 2.47 -11.54 2.13
CA TYR A 160 2.47 -10.91 3.43
C TYR A 160 3.14 -11.78 4.50
N ALA A 161 3.75 -11.14 5.48
CA ALA A 161 4.53 -11.79 6.54
C ALA A 161 3.70 -11.97 7.83
N TYR A 162 2.72 -12.87 7.79
CA TYR A 162 1.79 -13.14 8.91
C TYR A 162 2.47 -13.70 10.16
N ASP A 163 3.59 -14.43 10.01
CA ASP A 163 4.41 -14.99 11.10
C ASP A 163 5.46 -14.01 11.66
N ASN A 164 5.46 -12.76 11.19
CA ASN A 164 6.32 -11.68 11.65
C ASN A 164 7.82 -12.03 11.80
N PRO A 165 8.47 -12.52 10.72
CA PRO A 165 9.87 -12.91 10.75
C PRO A 165 10.80 -11.69 10.86
N LYS A 166 12.00 -11.88 11.45
CA LYS A 166 13.03 -10.83 11.55
C LYS A 166 13.54 -10.32 10.20
N VAL A 167 13.50 -11.18 9.19
CA VAL A 167 13.78 -10.84 7.78
C VAL A 167 12.48 -11.10 7.05
N TRP A 168 11.93 -10.08 6.39
CA TRP A 168 10.66 -10.23 5.70
C TRP A 168 10.72 -11.36 4.68
N ARG A 169 9.74 -12.25 4.77
CA ARG A 169 9.41 -13.27 3.79
C ARG A 169 7.88 -13.47 3.83
N PRO A 170 7.26 -13.86 2.71
CA PRO A 170 5.88 -14.33 2.75
C PRO A 170 5.74 -15.52 3.71
N SER A 171 4.57 -15.69 4.30
CA SER A 171 4.28 -16.83 5.17
C SER A 171 3.83 -18.04 4.32
N PRO A 172 4.59 -19.15 4.32
CA PRO A 172 4.20 -20.37 3.61
C PRO A 172 2.87 -20.92 4.11
N GLY A 173 2.16 -21.63 3.23
CA GLY A 173 0.79 -22.11 3.42
C GLY A 173 -0.26 -21.00 3.27
N LYS A 174 -0.10 -19.88 3.99
CA LYS A 174 -1.04 -18.75 3.94
C LYS A 174 -0.98 -18.02 2.59
N THR A 175 0.24 -17.78 2.10
CA THR A 175 0.46 -17.07 0.83
C THR A 175 -0.09 -17.88 -0.34
N GLU A 176 0.11 -19.20 -0.36
CA GLU A 176 -0.33 -20.09 -1.42
C GLU A 176 -1.85 -20.19 -1.49
N ARG A 177 -2.55 -20.21 -0.34
CA ARG A 177 -4.02 -20.17 -0.31
C ARG A 177 -4.56 -18.87 -0.90
N VAL A 178 -4.05 -17.71 -0.46
CA VAL A 178 -4.47 -16.41 -0.99
C VAL A 178 -4.12 -16.28 -2.49
N ALA A 179 -2.96 -16.78 -2.91
CA ALA A 179 -2.53 -16.77 -4.31
C ALA A 179 -3.42 -17.65 -5.20
N ALA A 180 -3.81 -18.83 -4.71
CA ALA A 180 -4.71 -19.72 -5.42
C ALA A 180 -6.09 -19.07 -5.62
N LEU A 181 -6.64 -18.46 -4.58
CA LEU A 181 -7.93 -17.79 -4.64
C LEU A 181 -7.88 -16.51 -5.51
N ALA A 182 -6.81 -15.72 -5.43
CA ALA A 182 -6.61 -14.58 -6.31
C ALA A 182 -6.59 -15.00 -7.79
N LYS A 183 -5.91 -16.11 -8.10
CA LYS A 183 -5.86 -16.66 -9.46
C LYS A 183 -7.21 -17.20 -9.92
N GLU A 184 -7.95 -17.90 -9.05
CA GLU A 184 -9.29 -18.41 -9.34
C GLU A 184 -10.26 -17.29 -9.72
N LEU A 185 -10.19 -16.16 -9.02
CA LEU A 185 -11.08 -15.01 -9.16
C LEU A 185 -10.55 -13.93 -10.13
N ASP A 186 -9.43 -14.18 -10.82
CA ASP A 186 -8.75 -13.20 -11.70
C ASP A 186 -8.44 -11.85 -11.01
N LEU A 187 -8.07 -11.91 -9.73
CA LEU A 187 -7.70 -10.77 -8.90
C LEU A 187 -6.20 -10.46 -9.01
N LEU A 188 -5.85 -9.17 -8.96
CA LEU A 188 -4.46 -8.75 -8.87
C LEU A 188 -3.84 -9.15 -7.52
N SER A 189 -2.57 -9.57 -7.56
CA SER A 189 -1.79 -9.88 -6.37
C SER A 189 -0.85 -8.73 -6.00
N SER A 190 -0.93 -8.23 -4.76
CA SER A 190 0.04 -7.28 -4.21
C SER A 190 0.97 -7.92 -3.18
N CYS A 191 2.01 -7.18 -2.80
CA CYS A 191 2.91 -7.51 -1.70
C CYS A 191 3.14 -6.28 -0.82
N GLY A 192 3.39 -6.51 0.46
CA GLY A 192 3.61 -5.43 1.41
C GLY A 192 4.34 -5.90 2.65
N THR A 193 5.12 -4.99 3.22
CA THR A 193 5.77 -5.22 4.51
C THR A 193 4.85 -4.86 5.66
N ASP A 194 3.87 -3.97 5.44
CA ASP A 194 3.03 -3.40 6.50
C ASP A 194 3.84 -2.96 7.71
N THR A 195 4.94 -2.27 7.42
CA THR A 195 5.86 -1.79 8.45
C THR A 195 5.32 -0.53 9.11
N HIS A 196 5.28 -0.53 10.43
CA HIS A 196 5.16 0.65 11.28
C HIS A 196 6.48 0.96 12.00
N GLY A 197 7.54 0.19 11.72
CA GLY A 197 8.81 0.26 12.40
C GLY A 197 9.81 1.23 11.78
N LYS A 198 11.05 1.16 12.29
CA LYS A 198 12.19 1.93 11.75
C LYS A 198 12.90 1.23 10.59
N THR A 199 12.41 0.06 10.16
CA THR A 199 13.10 -0.79 9.18
C THR A 199 12.11 -1.30 8.14
N ILE A 200 12.29 -0.87 6.90
CA ILE A 200 11.31 -1.10 5.85
C ILE A 200 11.17 -2.56 5.40
N THR A 201 12.14 -3.41 5.74
CA THR A 201 12.19 -4.84 5.41
C THR A 201 11.63 -5.73 6.51
N ARG A 202 10.79 -5.18 7.40
CA ARG A 202 10.12 -5.92 8.46
C ARG A 202 8.67 -5.51 8.56
N ARG A 203 7.80 -6.49 8.75
CA ARG A 203 6.46 -6.23 9.29
C ARG A 203 6.61 -5.85 10.75
N LEU A 204 5.94 -4.78 11.16
CA LEU A 204 5.89 -4.31 12.55
C LEU A 204 4.55 -3.63 12.76
#